data_AF-A0A5E4GH93-F1
#
_entry.id   AF-A0A5E4GH93-F1
#
_cell.length_a   1.000
_cell.length_b   1.000
_cell.length_c   1.000
_cell.angle_alpha   90.00
_cell.angle_beta   90.00
_cell.angle_gamma   90.00
#
_symmetry.space_group_name_H-M   'P 1'
#
loop_
_entity.id
_entity.type
_entity.pdbx_description
1 polymer ?
#
loop_
_entity_poly.entity_id
_entity_poly.type
_entity_poly.pdbx_seq_one_letter_code
_entity_poly.pdbx_strand_id
1 'polypeptide(L)'
;EPEWGKLRPGPFTGRIRRSRRDREVQPLRIPFYTGTEDPLTHLHSFQSAIGCKGLSDEGQCLLFPSSLTEAARNWFYRLEPETVDSFDELKQIFLNHFMIQTDRLYSADDLYTIRQREDEPLREYA
;
A
#
# COMPACT_ATOMS: atom_id res chain seq x y z
N GLU A 1 -21.76 8.49 -23.57
CA GLU A 1 -21.82 9.49 -22.49
C GLU A 1 -20.43 9.67 -21.89
N PRO A 2 -19.98 10.88 -21.52
CA PRO A 2 -18.68 11.06 -20.90
C PRO A 2 -18.66 10.50 -19.47
N GLU A 3 -17.70 9.63 -19.18
CA GLU A 3 -17.55 8.84 -17.94
C GLU A 3 -17.03 9.66 -16.73
N TRP A 4 -17.07 10.99 -16.76
CA TRP A 4 -16.45 11.83 -15.70
C TRP A 4 -17.21 11.83 -14.35
N GLY A 5 -18.39 11.21 -14.29
CA GLY A 5 -19.23 11.13 -13.08
C GLY A 5 -19.35 9.75 -12.45
N LYS A 6 -18.78 8.69 -13.06
CA LYS A 6 -18.85 7.35 -12.50
C LYS A 6 -17.64 7.12 -11.61
N LEU A 7 -17.84 7.20 -10.29
CA LEU A 7 -16.87 6.68 -9.33
C LEU A 7 -16.56 5.24 -9.73
N ARG A 8 -15.30 4.97 -10.13
CA ARG A 8 -14.87 3.61 -10.46
C ARG A 8 -15.23 2.70 -9.29
N PRO A 9 -15.82 1.51 -9.54
CA PRO A 9 -15.99 0.55 -8.47
C PRO A 9 -14.62 0.29 -7.85
N GLY A 10 -14.52 0.39 -6.53
CA GLY A 10 -13.28 0.09 -5.82
C GLY A 10 -12.82 -1.35 -6.09
N PRO A 11 -11.58 -1.70 -5.72
CA PRO A 11 -10.95 -2.97 -6.13
C PRO A 11 -11.57 -4.21 -5.52
N PHE A 12 -12.47 -4.04 -4.56
CA PHE A 12 -13.13 -5.12 -3.86
C PHE A 12 -14.18 -5.83 -4.71
N THR A 13 -14.21 -7.15 -4.62
CA THR A 13 -15.30 -7.97 -5.18
C THR A 13 -16.64 -7.68 -4.51
N GLY A 14 -17.72 -8.19 -5.13
CA GLY A 14 -19.06 -8.12 -4.55
C GLY A 14 -19.17 -8.70 -3.14
N ARG A 15 -18.34 -9.71 -2.80
CA ARG A 15 -18.30 -10.35 -1.47
C ARG A 15 -17.92 -9.35 -0.39
N ILE A 16 -16.76 -8.71 -0.52
CA ILE A 16 -16.26 -7.72 0.43
C ILE A 16 -17.20 -6.50 0.51
N ARG A 17 -17.69 -6.03 -0.64
CA ARG A 17 -18.57 -4.84 -0.72
C ARG A 17 -19.88 -5.00 0.06
N ARG A 18 -20.45 -6.21 0.11
CA ARG A 18 -21.68 -6.49 0.87
C ARG A 18 -21.49 -6.39 2.38
N SER A 19 -20.30 -6.75 2.88
CA SER A 19 -19.94 -6.66 4.31
C SER A 19 -19.87 -5.21 4.82
N ARG A 20 -19.57 -4.24 3.94
CA ARG A 20 -19.42 -2.81 4.28
C ARG A 20 -20.65 -2.19 4.95
N ARG A 21 -21.85 -2.75 4.75
CA ARG A 21 -23.10 -2.15 5.24
C ARG A 21 -23.26 -2.20 6.76
N ASP A 22 -22.44 -2.96 7.47
CA ASP A 22 -22.67 -3.30 8.88
C ASP A 22 -21.71 -2.63 9.88
N ARG A 23 -20.68 -1.88 9.43
CA ARG A 23 -19.57 -1.49 10.32
C ARG A 23 -19.40 0.01 10.56
N GLU A 24 -19.55 0.39 11.83
CA GLU A 24 -18.94 1.61 12.37
C GLU A 24 -17.41 1.48 12.35
N VAL A 25 -16.75 2.35 11.58
CA VAL A 25 -15.30 2.33 11.40
C VAL A 25 -14.65 2.99 12.61
N GLN A 26 -14.35 2.20 13.64
CA GLN A 26 -13.53 2.72 14.74
C GLN A 26 -12.12 3.07 14.23
N PRO A 27 -11.58 4.25 14.60
CA PRO A 27 -10.28 4.70 14.12
C PRO A 27 -9.18 3.70 14.48
N LEU A 28 -8.27 3.48 13.54
CA LEU A 28 -7.04 2.73 13.78
C LEU A 28 -6.07 3.63 14.54
N ARG A 29 -5.45 3.09 15.59
CA ARG A 29 -4.39 3.78 16.35
C ARG A 29 -3.01 3.38 15.82
N ILE A 30 -2.79 3.59 14.51
CA ILE A 30 -1.51 3.36 13.84
C ILE A 30 -1.17 4.57 12.97
N PRO A 31 0.12 4.83 12.69
CA PRO A 31 0.52 5.82 11.70
C PRO A 31 -0.09 5.52 10.33
N PHE A 32 -0.42 6.57 9.58
CA PHE A 32 -0.85 6.39 8.20
C PHE A 32 0.34 6.03 7.31
N TYR A 33 0.13 5.13 6.36
CA TYR A 33 1.13 4.77 5.37
C TYR A 33 1.08 5.72 4.18
N THR A 34 2.18 6.44 3.93
CA THR A 34 2.27 7.39 2.81
C THR A 34 2.72 6.70 1.50
N GLY A 35 3.48 5.62 1.62
CA GLY A 35 4.09 4.90 0.49
C GLY A 35 5.62 4.93 0.46
N THR A 36 6.26 5.55 1.45
CA THR A 36 7.73 5.67 1.54
C THR A 36 8.32 4.85 2.67
N GLU A 37 7.50 4.52 3.67
CA GLU A 37 7.86 3.70 4.82
C GLU A 37 7.96 2.21 4.42
N ASP A 38 8.55 1.41 5.30
CA ASP A 38 8.65 -0.04 5.10
C ASP A 38 7.25 -0.70 5.10
N PRO A 39 6.83 -1.33 3.99
CA PRO A 39 5.49 -1.87 3.86
C PRO A 39 5.23 -3.07 4.77
N LEU A 40 6.26 -3.86 5.12
CA LEU A 40 6.13 -4.99 6.05
C LEU A 40 5.84 -4.50 7.47
N THR A 41 6.54 -3.47 7.92
CA THR A 41 6.35 -2.83 9.23
C THR A 41 4.96 -2.25 9.36
N HIS A 42 4.47 -1.57 8.31
CA HIS A 42 3.08 -1.08 8.28
C HIS A 42 2.07 -2.22 8.38
N LEU A 43 2.26 -3.29 7.61
CA LEU A 43 1.36 -4.43 7.60
C LEU A 43 1.30 -5.13 8.98
N HIS A 44 2.44 -5.31 9.63
CA HIS A 44 2.51 -5.86 10.99
C HIS A 44 1.80 -4.97 12.00
N SER A 45 2.01 -3.65 11.89
CA SER A 45 1.34 -2.66 12.76
C SER A 45 -0.18 -2.69 12.58
N PHE A 46 -0.65 -2.79 11.34
CA PHE A 46 -2.07 -2.94 11.01
C PHE A 46 -2.65 -4.23 11.61
N GLN A 47 -1.98 -5.37 11.41
CA GLN A 47 -2.41 -6.66 11.95
C GLN A 47 -2.44 -6.67 13.48
N SER A 48 -1.46 -6.04 14.14
CA SER A 48 -1.44 -5.87 15.59
C SER A 48 -2.63 -5.03 16.07
N ALA A 49 -2.91 -3.90 15.41
CA ALA A 49 -3.98 -2.99 15.79
C ALA A 49 -5.40 -3.59 15.61
N ILE A 50 -5.56 -4.54 14.70
CA ILE A 50 -6.84 -5.23 14.46
C ILE A 50 -6.92 -6.60 15.16
N GLY A 51 -5.80 -7.18 15.59
CA GLY A 51 -5.73 -8.51 16.19
C GLY A 51 -6.62 -8.63 17.43
N CYS A 52 -6.75 -7.56 18.21
CA CYS A 52 -7.65 -7.51 19.37
C CYS A 52 -9.12 -7.31 19.03
N LYS A 53 -9.45 -6.97 17.77
CA LYS A 53 -10.82 -6.61 17.35
C LYS A 53 -11.60 -7.76 16.72
N GLY A 54 -10.97 -8.93 16.50
CA GLY A 54 -11.64 -10.12 15.93
C GLY A 54 -12.30 -9.86 14.57
N LEU A 55 -11.69 -9.02 13.72
CA LEU A 55 -12.30 -8.68 12.44
C LEU A 55 -12.31 -9.91 11.50
N SER A 56 -13.39 -10.10 10.76
CA SER A 56 -13.42 -11.04 9.64
C SER A 56 -12.49 -10.58 8.52
N ASP A 57 -12.14 -11.50 7.62
CA ASP A 57 -11.36 -11.23 6.40
C ASP A 57 -11.88 -10.01 5.62
N GLU A 58 -13.19 -9.92 5.42
CA GLU A 58 -13.82 -8.77 4.74
C GLU A 58 -13.70 -7.50 5.55
N GLY A 59 -13.81 -7.63 6.88
CA GLY A 59 -13.62 -6.53 7.80
C GLY A 59 -12.20 -5.98 7.79
N GLN A 60 -11.18 -6.83 7.60
CA GLN A 60 -9.79 -6.42 7.45
C GLN A 60 -9.58 -5.70 6.11
N CYS A 61 -10.11 -6.24 5.02
CA CYS A 61 -10.09 -5.59 3.70
C CYS A 61 -10.67 -4.18 3.75
N LEU A 62 -11.86 -4.03 4.32
CA LEU A 62 -12.57 -2.74 4.35
C LEU A 62 -11.87 -1.69 5.22
N LEU A 63 -11.12 -2.12 6.23
CA LEU A 63 -10.44 -1.23 7.17
C LEU A 63 -9.06 -0.81 6.66
N PHE A 64 -8.38 -1.66 5.88
CA PHE A 64 -7.02 -1.40 5.39
C PHE A 64 -6.86 -0.05 4.66
N PRO A 65 -7.76 0.38 3.74
CA PRO A 65 -7.64 1.67 3.06
C PRO A 65 -7.65 2.89 4.00
N SER A 66 -8.25 2.77 5.19
CA SER A 66 -8.24 3.85 6.19
C SER A 66 -6.87 4.06 6.81
N SER A 67 -5.98 3.07 6.74
CA SER A 67 -4.58 3.19 7.18
C SER A 67 -3.66 3.82 6.13
N LEU A 68 -4.13 3.99 4.90
CA LEU A 68 -3.34 4.56 3.80
C LEU A 68 -3.63 6.05 3.66
N THR A 69 -2.62 6.82 3.27
CA THR A 69 -2.75 8.24 2.91
C THR A 69 -2.03 8.53 1.59
N GLU A 70 -2.26 9.72 1.05
CA GLU A 70 -1.52 10.29 -0.09
C GLU A 70 -1.33 9.30 -1.27
N ALA A 71 -0.07 9.00 -1.63
CA ALA A 71 0.26 8.15 -2.77
C ALA A 71 -0.27 6.73 -2.59
N ALA A 72 -0.16 6.15 -1.39
CA ALA A 72 -0.69 4.83 -1.09
C ALA A 72 -2.22 4.74 -1.22
N ARG A 73 -2.94 5.77 -0.75
CA ARG A 73 -4.40 5.83 -0.90
C ARG A 73 -4.81 5.96 -2.37
N ASN A 74 -4.12 6.80 -3.14
CA ASN A 74 -4.37 6.96 -4.57
C ASN A 74 -4.08 5.68 -5.35
N TRP A 75 -2.99 4.97 -5.03
CA TRP A 75 -2.69 3.65 -5.58
C TRP A 75 -3.85 2.66 -5.37
N PHE A 76 -4.37 2.59 -4.14
CA PHE A 76 -5.44 1.66 -3.81
C PHE A 76 -6.70 1.88 -4.67
N TYR A 77 -7.07 3.14 -4.93
CA TYR A 77 -8.23 3.46 -5.78
C TYR A 77 -7.96 3.33 -7.29
N ARG A 78 -6.71 3.09 -7.69
CA ARG A 78 -6.34 2.82 -9.09
C ARG A 78 -6.31 1.34 -9.44
N LEU A 79 -6.32 0.46 -8.43
CA LEU A 79 -6.45 -0.98 -8.63
C LEU A 79 -7.69 -1.31 -9.46
N GLU A 80 -7.59 -2.38 -10.26
CA GLU A 80 -8.70 -2.81 -11.09
C GLU A 80 -9.88 -3.28 -10.23
N PRO A 81 -11.13 -3.02 -10.65
CA PRO A 81 -12.31 -3.53 -9.95
C PRO A 81 -12.25 -5.05 -9.81
N GLU A 82 -12.84 -5.58 -8.73
CA GLU A 82 -12.97 -7.02 -8.50
C GLU A 82 -11.65 -7.81 -8.43
N THR A 83 -10.54 -7.14 -8.12
CA THR A 83 -9.21 -7.76 -7.98
C THR A 83 -8.92 -8.27 -6.56
N VAL A 84 -9.66 -7.78 -5.56
CA VAL A 84 -9.43 -8.12 -4.14
C VAL A 84 -10.65 -8.84 -3.58
N ASP A 85 -10.56 -10.16 -3.39
CA ASP A 85 -11.60 -10.99 -2.76
C ASP A 85 -11.28 -11.37 -1.31
N SER A 86 -10.02 -11.22 -0.88
CA SER A 86 -9.56 -11.52 0.48
C SER A 86 -8.48 -10.56 0.98
N PHE A 87 -8.27 -10.54 2.30
CA PHE A 87 -7.20 -9.75 2.91
C PHE A 87 -5.83 -10.31 2.55
N ASP A 88 -5.73 -11.62 2.27
CA ASP A 88 -4.49 -12.21 1.80
C ASP A 88 -4.05 -11.68 0.44
N GLU A 89 -4.96 -11.65 -0.53
CA GLU A 89 -4.72 -11.06 -1.84
C GLU A 89 -4.36 -9.57 -1.72
N LEU A 90 -5.05 -8.83 -0.86
CA LEU A 90 -4.75 -7.42 -0.63
C LEU A 90 -3.31 -7.23 -0.12
N LYS A 91 -2.84 -8.06 0.82
CA LYS A 91 -1.46 -8.03 1.31
C LYS A 91 -0.47 -8.29 0.18
N GLN A 92 -0.71 -9.32 -0.64
CA GLN A 92 0.19 -9.68 -1.73
C GLN A 92 0.31 -8.54 -2.75
N ILE A 93 -0.81 -7.95 -3.16
CA ILE A 93 -0.85 -6.83 -4.10
C ILE A 93 -0.14 -5.59 -3.51
N PHE A 94 -0.36 -5.31 -2.23
CA PHE A 94 0.28 -4.21 -1.52
C PHE A 94 1.80 -4.39 -1.41
N LEU A 95 2.25 -5.55 -0.91
CA LEU A 95 3.68 -5.84 -0.75
C LEU A 95 4.39 -5.85 -2.11
N ASN A 96 3.80 -6.48 -3.12
CA ASN A 96 4.39 -6.51 -4.46
C ASN A 96 4.56 -5.09 -5.05
N HIS A 97 3.61 -4.18 -4.81
CA HIS A 97 3.75 -2.80 -5.30
C HIS A 97 4.81 -2.01 -4.52
N PHE A 98 4.68 -1.98 -3.19
CA PHE A 98 5.50 -1.09 -2.36
C PHE A 98 6.87 -1.65 -2.01
N MET A 99 7.06 -2.97 -1.90
CA MET A 99 8.41 -3.51 -1.69
C MET A 99 9.33 -3.22 -2.88
N ILE A 100 8.83 -3.40 -4.11
CA ILE A 100 9.59 -3.06 -5.33
C ILE A 100 9.88 -1.55 -5.39
N GLN A 101 8.93 -0.72 -4.98
CA GLN A 101 9.11 0.72 -4.98
C GLN A 101 10.12 1.19 -3.93
N THR A 102 10.01 0.66 -2.70
CA THR A 102 10.92 0.96 -1.59
C THR A 102 12.35 0.52 -1.91
N ASP A 103 12.55 -0.69 -2.47
CA ASP A 103 13.87 -1.18 -2.91
C ASP A 103 14.51 -0.26 -3.97
N ARG A 104 13.72 0.20 -4.95
CA ARG A 104 14.18 1.17 -5.96
C ARG A 104 14.53 2.53 -5.37
N LEU A 105 13.78 3.00 -4.37
CA LEU A 105 14.06 4.28 -3.71
C LEU A 105 15.37 4.21 -2.92
N TYR A 106 15.59 3.15 -2.15
CA TYR A 106 16.86 2.95 -1.45
C TYR A 106 18.04 2.81 -2.41
N SER A 107 17.89 2.02 -3.48
CA SER A 107 18.93 1.89 -4.49
C SER A 107 19.26 3.24 -5.17
N ALA A 108 18.26 4.08 -5.44
CA ALA A 108 18.50 5.41 -6.00
C ALA A 108 19.16 6.35 -4.98
N ASP A 109 18.71 6.37 -3.72
CA ASP A 109 19.29 7.20 -2.65
C ASP A 109 20.75 6.81 -2.35
N ASP A 110 21.06 5.51 -2.36
CA ASP A 110 22.42 4.98 -2.26
C ASP A 110 23.29 5.51 -3.42
N LEU A 111 22.77 5.52 -4.64
CA LEU A 111 23.48 6.07 -5.81
C LEU A 111 23.73 7.59 -5.70
N TYR A 112 22.80 8.36 -5.13
CA TYR A 112 23.00 9.80 -4.87
C TYR A 112 24.03 10.06 -3.76
N THR A 113 24.20 9.10 -2.84
CA THR A 113 25.14 9.21 -1.72
C THR A 113 26.57 8.83 -2.12
N ILE A 114 26.75 8.15 -3.27
CA ILE A 114 28.06 7.97 -3.92
C ILE A 114 28.45 9.30 -4.59
N ARG A 115 28.82 10.30 -3.77
CA ARG A 115 29.67 11.39 -4.25
C ARG A 115 31.01 10.76 -4.62
N GLN A 116 31.31 10.74 -5.91
CA GLN A 116 32.63 10.49 -6.46
C GLN A 116 33.64 11.32 -5.64
N ARG A 117 34.50 10.64 -4.87
CA ARG A 117 35.57 11.32 -4.13
C ARG A 117 36.52 11.90 -5.19
N GLU A 118 37.02 13.12 -4.98
CA GLU A 118 37.95 13.81 -5.90
C GLU A 118 39.29 13.06 -6.12
N ASP A 119 39.50 11.92 -5.45
CA ASP A 119 40.74 11.14 -5.44
C ASP A 119 40.67 9.78 -6.18
N GLU A 120 39.59 9.45 -6.91
CA GLU A 120 39.63 8.26 -7.79
C GLU A 120 40.19 8.63 -9.17
N PRO A 121 41.38 8.13 -9.55
CA PRO A 121 41.90 8.37 -10.88
C PRO A 121 40.99 7.71 -11.92
N LEU A 122 40.53 8.50 -12.88
CA LEU A 122 39.81 8.03 -14.06
C LEU A 122 40.68 6.98 -14.75
N ARG A 123 40.28 5.71 -14.67
CA ARG A 123 40.87 4.67 -15.52
C ARG A 123 40.50 4.99 -16.96
N GLU A 124 41.50 5.38 -17.75
CA GLU A 124 41.41 5.37 -19.20
C GLU A 124 41.15 3.93 -19.65
N TYR A 125 39.99 3.70 -20.26
CA TYR A 125 39.73 2.49 -21.03
C TYR A 125 40.30 2.75 -22.42
N ALA A 126 41.48 2.20 -22.68
CA ALA A 126 42.06 2.12 -24.03
C ALA A 126 41.39 1.00 -24.83
#